data_AF-A0A4Z1E8Q2-F1
#
_entry.id   AF-A0A4Z1E8Q2-F1
#
_cell.length_a   1.000
_cell.length_b   1.000
_cell.length_c   1.000
_cell.angle_alpha   90.00
_cell.angle_beta   90.00
_cell.angle_gamma   90.00
#
_symmetry.space_group_name_H-M   'P 1'
#
loop_
_entity.id
_entity.type
_entity.pdbx_description
1 polymer ?
#
loop_
_entity_poly.entity_id
_entity_poly.type
_entity_poly.pdbx_seq_one_letter_code
_entity_poly.pdbx_strand_id
1 'polypeptide(L)'
;MSLSRRQMPTSNNFRASSIPPDMTPMDHAILQSNGVTTAIELNPRSLQACKYTPILNPTQQIEELTRENGRLRHEIQFLRRCSKIDYEFRDTVYQIYQQVYLIQAFHIFNQIPDVRERLEKGFNKYHDKADKARASWLAFYEIKNDAMQEGGGDIFFGC
;
A
#
# COMPACT_ATOMS: atom_id res chain seq x y z
N MET A 1 24.13 -52.81 11.55
CA MET A 1 23.07 -52.05 10.85
C MET A 1 23.14 -50.61 11.30
N SER A 2 23.64 -49.71 10.45
CA SER A 2 23.92 -48.31 10.76
C SER A 2 22.67 -47.44 10.56
N LEU A 3 22.27 -46.72 11.60
CA LEU A 3 21.20 -45.72 11.50
C LEU A 3 21.82 -44.41 11.01
N SER A 4 21.53 -44.09 9.75
CA SER A 4 21.96 -42.87 9.08
C SER A 4 21.26 -41.66 9.71
N ARG A 5 22.00 -40.90 10.53
CA ARG A 5 21.58 -39.61 11.07
C ARG A 5 21.46 -38.62 9.91
N ARG A 6 20.23 -38.25 9.52
CA ARG A 6 20.01 -37.14 8.59
C ARG A 6 20.59 -35.86 9.21
N GLN A 7 21.70 -35.37 8.64
CA GLN A 7 22.21 -34.04 8.90
C GLN A 7 21.23 -33.03 8.29
N MET A 8 20.69 -32.15 9.12
CA MET A 8 19.97 -30.96 8.66
C MET A 8 21.00 -29.99 8.08
N PRO A 9 20.76 -29.37 6.90
CA PRO A 9 21.64 -28.33 6.41
C PRO A 9 21.57 -27.13 7.36
N THR A 10 22.65 -26.87 8.09
CA THR A 10 22.90 -25.59 8.76
C THR A 10 23.22 -24.55 7.70
N SER A 11 22.19 -24.06 7.01
CA SER A 11 22.27 -22.84 6.23
C SER A 11 22.18 -21.65 7.19
N ASN A 12 23.32 -21.34 7.79
CA ASN A 12 23.55 -20.03 8.39
C ASN A 12 23.50 -18.99 7.27
N ASN A 13 22.36 -18.32 7.09
CA ASN A 13 22.28 -17.05 6.36
C ASN A 13 21.01 -16.22 6.68
N PHE A 14 20.42 -16.38 7.86
CA PHE A 14 19.55 -15.33 8.43
C PHE A 14 20.39 -14.47 9.37
N ARG A 15 21.16 -13.52 8.81
CA ARG A 15 21.45 -12.30 9.58
C ARG A 15 20.13 -11.55 9.70
N ALA A 16 19.32 -11.94 10.67
CA ALA A 16 18.35 -11.03 11.25
C ALA A 16 19.17 -9.87 11.79
N SER A 17 19.16 -8.74 11.07
CA SER A 17 19.67 -7.49 11.61
C SER A 17 18.95 -7.25 12.93
N SER A 18 19.70 -7.20 14.04
CA SER A 18 19.18 -6.84 15.36
C SER A 18 18.78 -5.36 15.45
N ILE A 19 18.97 -4.62 14.36
CA ILE A 19 18.61 -3.21 14.23
C ILE A 19 17.20 -3.18 13.64
N PRO A 20 16.20 -2.68 14.39
CA PRO A 20 14.87 -2.46 13.82
C PRO A 20 15.02 -1.55 12.59
N PRO A 21 14.31 -1.83 11.49
CA PRO A 21 14.37 -1.00 10.30
C PRO A 21 14.02 0.45 10.66
N ASP A 22 14.72 1.41 10.05
CA ASP A 22 14.47 2.83 10.26
C ASP A 22 12.99 3.16 10.00
N MET A 23 12.43 4.05 10.82
CA MET A 23 11.06 4.50 10.67
C MET A 23 10.85 5.10 9.28
N THR A 24 9.91 4.53 8.55
CA THR A 24 9.48 5.06 7.25
C THR A 24 8.55 6.26 7.46
N PRO A 25 8.40 7.16 6.48
CA PRO A 25 7.39 8.22 6.52
C PRO A 25 5.97 7.71 6.81
N MET A 26 5.67 6.48 6.40
CA MET A 26 4.41 5.80 6.73
C MET A 26 4.31 5.43 8.21
N ASP A 27 5.39 4.96 8.83
CA ASP A 27 5.41 4.68 10.27
C ASP A 27 5.19 5.98 11.06
N HIS A 28 5.67 7.12 10.58
CA HIS A 28 5.35 8.43 11.14
C HIS A 28 3.86 8.79 11.00
N ALA A 29 3.23 8.55 9.85
CA ALA A 29 1.80 8.79 9.65
C ALA A 29 0.92 7.87 10.51
N ILE A 30 1.32 6.61 10.70
CA ILE A 30 0.69 5.66 11.62
C ILE A 30 0.84 6.15 13.07
N LEU A 31 2.02 6.64 13.46
CA LEU A 31 2.27 7.16 14.79
C LEU A 31 1.43 8.41 15.07
N GLN A 32 1.35 9.32 14.10
CA GLN A 32 0.53 10.54 14.16
C GLN A 32 -0.97 10.24 14.27
N SER A 33 -1.39 9.09 13.77
CA SER A 33 -2.78 8.62 13.85
C SER A 33 -3.02 7.63 15.00
N ASN A 34 -2.10 7.56 15.98
CA ASN A 34 -2.18 6.65 17.13
C ASN A 34 -2.37 5.17 16.76
N GLY A 35 -1.87 4.75 15.59
CA GLY A 35 -2.08 3.39 15.09
C GLY A 35 -3.44 3.14 14.45
N VAL A 36 -4.26 4.18 14.26
CA VAL A 36 -5.61 4.10 13.70
C VAL A 36 -5.60 4.72 12.30
N THR A 37 -5.72 3.91 11.26
CA THR A 37 -6.03 4.44 9.93
C THR A 37 -7.53 4.70 9.83
N THR A 38 -7.93 5.73 9.07
CA THR A 38 -9.33 6.07 8.75
C THR A 38 -10.14 4.89 8.20
N ALA A 39 -9.50 3.79 7.80
CA ALA A 39 -10.15 2.56 7.36
C ALA A 39 -10.93 1.82 8.47
N ILE A 40 -10.52 1.92 9.75
CA ILE A 40 -11.25 1.28 10.86
C ILE A 40 -12.56 2.03 11.16
N GLU A 41 -12.55 3.36 11.06
CA GLU A 41 -13.71 4.21 11.29
C GLU A 41 -14.69 4.22 10.09
N LEU A 42 -14.21 3.90 8.89
CA LEU A 42 -15.00 3.88 7.65
C LEU A 42 -15.85 2.62 7.44
N ASN A 43 -15.75 1.61 8.30
CA ASN A 43 -16.61 0.44 8.22
C ASN A 43 -17.66 0.43 9.34
N PRO A 44 -18.88 0.95 9.11
CA PRO A 44 -19.98 0.84 10.08
C PRO A 44 -20.22 -0.58 10.57
N ARG A 45 -19.86 -1.61 9.78
CA ARG A 45 -19.96 -3.02 10.18
C ARG A 45 -18.93 -3.42 11.22
N SER A 46 -17.71 -2.87 11.23
CA SER A 46 -16.70 -3.18 12.27
C SER A 46 -17.08 -2.55 13.61
N LEU A 47 -17.57 -1.31 13.60
CA LEU A 47 -18.08 -0.62 14.79
C LEU A 47 -19.34 -1.28 15.36
N GLN A 48 -20.24 -1.77 14.50
CA GLN A 48 -21.42 -2.53 14.93
C GLN A 48 -21.07 -3.95 15.38
N ALA A 49 -20.11 -4.63 14.75
CA ALA A 49 -19.67 -5.96 15.14
C ALA A 49 -19.07 -5.99 16.56
N CYS A 50 -18.29 -4.97 16.94
CA CYS A 50 -17.75 -4.84 18.31
C CYS A 50 -18.84 -4.65 19.37
N LYS A 51 -20.04 -4.19 18.99
CA LYS A 51 -21.15 -3.91 19.92
C LYS A 51 -21.99 -5.16 20.23
N TYR A 52 -21.90 -6.19 19.38
CA TYR A 52 -22.72 -7.40 19.44
C TYR A 52 -21.88 -8.69 19.38
N THR A 53 -20.56 -8.62 19.60
CA THR A 53 -19.70 -9.79 19.57
C THR A 53 -20.17 -10.79 20.63
N PRO A 54 -20.62 -12.00 20.23
CA PRO A 54 -20.90 -13.05 21.19
C PRO A 54 -19.62 -13.31 22.01
N ILE A 55 -19.77 -13.74 23.26
CA ILE A 55 -18.63 -14.25 24.03
C ILE A 55 -18.13 -15.51 23.31
N LEU A 56 -17.15 -15.33 22.44
CA LEU A 56 -16.49 -16.40 21.71
C LEU A 56 -15.66 -17.21 22.70
N ASN A 57 -15.64 -18.53 22.50
CA ASN A 57 -14.65 -19.35 23.19
C ASN A 57 -13.24 -18.83 22.82
N PRO A 58 -12.28 -18.75 23.77
CA PRO A 58 -10.90 -18.34 23.50
C PRO A 58 -10.30 -18.88 22.20
N THR A 59 -10.57 -20.14 21.82
CA THR A 59 -10.07 -20.72 20.56
C THR A 59 -10.66 -20.04 19.32
N GLN A 60 -11.96 -19.73 19.33
CA GLN A 60 -12.63 -19.04 18.23
C GLN A 60 -12.19 -17.57 18.14
N GLN A 61 -11.95 -16.94 19.29
CA GLN A 61 -11.41 -15.58 19.34
C GLN A 61 -9.98 -15.52 18.76
N ILE A 62 -9.14 -16.51 19.07
CA ILE A 62 -7.79 -16.61 18.48
C ILE A 62 -7.87 -16.77 16.96
N GLU A 63 -8.77 -17.62 16.46
CA GLU A 63 -8.94 -17.82 15.02
C GLU A 63 -9.40 -16.54 14.31
N GLU A 64 -10.37 -15.83 14.87
CA GLU A 64 -10.88 -14.56 14.34
C GLU A 64 -9.80 -13.47 14.35
N LEU A 65 -9.07 -13.31 15.44
CA LEU A 65 -7.95 -12.38 15.53
C LEU A 65 -6.82 -12.75 14.55
N THR A 66 -6.56 -14.03 14.34
CA THR A 66 -5.55 -14.49 13.37
C THR A 66 -5.97 -14.13 11.94
N ARG A 67 -7.26 -14.30 11.61
CA ARG A 67 -7.84 -13.90 10.32
C ARG A 67 -7.74 -12.39 10.13
N GLU A 68 -8.12 -11.60 11.12
CA GLU A 68 -8.07 -10.14 11.08
C GLU A 68 -6.64 -9.62 10.98
N ASN A 69 -5.69 -10.22 11.70
CA ASN A 69 -4.26 -9.88 11.57
C ASN A 69 -3.74 -10.17 10.15
N GLY A 70 -4.18 -11.27 9.53
CA GLY A 70 -3.91 -11.58 8.13
C GLY A 70 -4.46 -10.50 7.18
N ARG A 71 -5.69 -10.05 7.41
CA ARG A 71 -6.35 -8.98 6.65
C ARG A 71 -5.57 -7.65 6.75
N LEU A 72 -5.26 -7.23 7.98
CA LEU A 72 -4.53 -5.98 8.25
C LEU A 72 -3.12 -5.99 7.64
N ARG A 73 -2.42 -7.14 7.64
CA ARG A 73 -1.10 -7.25 6.98
C ARG A 73 -1.17 -7.00 5.48
N HIS A 74 -2.19 -7.53 4.81
CA HIS A 74 -2.40 -7.27 3.39
C HIS A 74 -2.74 -5.79 3.15
N GLU A 75 -3.55 -5.19 4.04
CA GLU A 75 -3.90 -3.77 3.96
C GLU A 75 -2.68 -2.87 4.05
N ILE A 76 -1.82 -3.11 5.04
CA ILE A 76 -0.56 -2.38 5.19
C ILE A 76 0.31 -2.55 3.95
N GLN A 77 0.38 -3.76 3.38
CA GLN A 77 1.17 -4.00 2.17
C GLN A 77 0.62 -3.23 0.96
N PHE A 78 -0.70 -3.18 0.79
CA PHE A 78 -1.36 -2.42 -0.26
C PHE A 78 -1.09 -0.92 -0.09
N LEU A 79 -1.33 -0.37 1.10
CA LEU A 79 -1.09 1.05 1.38
C LEU A 79 0.38 1.44 1.15
N ARG A 80 1.33 0.60 1.58
CA ARG A 80 2.77 0.82 1.29
C ARG A 80 3.05 0.89 -0.20
N ARG A 81 2.39 0.06 -1.00
CA ARG A 81 2.54 0.05 -2.44
C ARG A 81 1.96 1.32 -3.07
N CYS A 82 0.76 1.75 -2.67
CA CYS A 82 0.16 3.01 -3.13
C CYS A 82 1.06 4.20 -2.80
N SER A 83 1.46 4.34 -1.54
CA SER A 83 2.34 5.44 -1.10
C SER A 83 3.65 5.51 -1.89
N LYS A 84 4.25 4.35 -2.23
CA LYS A 84 5.43 4.31 -3.11
C LYS A 84 5.13 4.81 -4.52
N ILE A 85 3.99 4.43 -5.10
CA ILE A 85 3.56 4.87 -6.43
C ILE A 85 3.35 6.39 -6.44
N ASP A 86 2.69 6.94 -5.41
CA ASP A 86 2.48 8.39 -5.28
C ASP A 86 3.78 9.14 -5.11
N TYR A 87 4.71 8.62 -4.29
CA TYR A 87 6.02 9.23 -4.10
C TYR A 87 6.82 9.29 -5.41
N GLU A 88 6.89 8.19 -6.15
CA GLU A 88 7.59 8.15 -7.46
C GLU A 88 6.97 9.13 -8.47
N PHE A 89 5.65 9.29 -8.46
CA PHE A 89 4.97 10.24 -9.34
C PHE A 89 5.21 11.69 -8.91
N ARG A 90 5.11 12.00 -7.61
CA ARG A 90 5.43 13.33 -7.07
C ARG A 90 6.87 13.75 -7.39
N ASP A 91 7.83 12.85 -7.26
CA ASP A 91 9.23 13.11 -7.63
C ASP A 91 9.35 13.45 -9.12
N THR A 92 8.64 12.70 -9.99
CA THR A 92 8.59 12.99 -11.44
C THR A 92 8.02 14.38 -11.72
N VAL A 93 6.90 14.73 -11.09
CA VAL A 93 6.26 16.05 -11.23
C VAL A 93 7.17 17.17 -10.73
N TYR A 94 7.87 16.95 -9.61
CA TYR A 94 8.79 17.93 -9.06
C TYR A 94 9.99 18.20 -9.99
N GLN A 95 10.57 17.17 -10.58
CA GLN A 95 11.62 17.31 -11.58
C GLN A 95 11.14 18.09 -12.82
N ILE A 96 9.92 17.80 -13.28
CA ILE A 96 9.29 18.52 -14.40
C ILE A 96 9.07 20.00 -14.03
N TYR A 97 8.57 20.28 -12.82
CA TYR A 97 8.39 21.65 -12.33
C TYR A 97 9.71 22.44 -12.35
N GLN A 98 10.80 21.84 -11.85
CA GLN A 98 12.12 22.47 -11.89
C GLN A 98 12.58 22.75 -13.32
N GLN A 99 12.33 21.84 -14.26
CA GLN A 99 12.68 22.02 -15.66
C GLN A 99 11.85 23.12 -16.33
N VAL A 100 10.55 23.19 -16.07
CA VAL A 100 9.70 24.29 -16.58
C VAL A 100 10.20 25.63 -16.07
N TYR A 101 10.56 25.72 -14.78
CA TYR A 101 11.14 26.92 -14.21
C TYR A 101 12.43 27.36 -14.94
N LEU A 102 13.33 26.41 -15.23
CA LEU A 102 14.57 26.70 -15.96
C LEU A 102 14.30 27.10 -17.42
N ILE A 103 13.38 26.42 -18.11
CA ILE A 103 12.97 26.77 -19.47
C ILE A 103 12.47 28.21 -19.53
N GLN A 104 11.65 28.60 -18.56
CA GLN A 104 11.13 29.96 -18.47
C GLN A 104 12.23 30.97 -18.15
N ALA A 105 13.12 30.67 -17.20
CA ALA A 105 14.20 31.56 -16.77
C ALA A 105 15.25 31.82 -17.86
N PHE A 106 15.55 30.82 -18.68
CA PHE A 106 16.57 30.90 -19.73
C PHE A 106 15.99 31.03 -21.14
N HIS A 107 14.67 31.13 -21.29
CA HIS A 107 13.95 31.17 -22.57
C HIS A 107 14.27 29.98 -23.52
N ILE A 108 14.49 28.79 -22.95
CA ILE A 108 14.89 27.57 -23.69
C ILE A 108 13.64 26.76 -24.10
N PHE A 109 12.72 27.40 -24.83
CA PHE A 109 11.39 26.84 -25.12
C PHE A 109 11.39 25.63 -26.06
N ASN A 110 12.50 25.36 -26.74
CA ASN A 110 12.67 24.16 -27.57
C ASN A 110 12.64 22.85 -26.75
N GLN A 111 12.78 22.90 -25.42
CA GLN A 111 12.64 21.74 -24.54
C GLN A 111 11.20 21.43 -24.09
N ILE A 112 10.21 22.31 -24.38
CA ILE A 112 8.81 22.09 -23.98
C ILE A 112 8.26 20.72 -24.46
N PRO A 113 8.50 20.27 -25.71
CA PRO A 113 7.96 18.98 -26.16
C PRO A 113 8.46 17.79 -25.33
N ASP A 114 9.74 17.78 -24.93
CA ASP A 114 10.32 16.72 -24.09
C ASP A 114 9.69 16.72 -22.69
N VAL A 115 9.54 17.90 -22.09
CA VAL A 115 8.89 18.03 -20.77
C VAL A 115 7.44 17.54 -20.82
N ARG A 116 6.71 17.86 -21.89
CA ARG A 116 5.34 17.38 -22.11
C ARG A 116 5.31 15.85 -22.22
N GLU A 117 6.15 15.26 -23.06
CA GLU A 117 6.21 13.80 -23.25
C GLU A 117 6.52 13.08 -21.93
N ARG A 118 7.47 13.60 -21.15
CA ARG A 118 7.83 13.03 -19.85
C ARG A 118 6.69 13.14 -18.84
N LEU A 119 5.93 14.23 -18.85
CA LEU A 119 4.74 14.37 -18.02
C LEU A 119 3.67 13.33 -18.38
N GLU A 120 3.34 13.21 -19.67
CA GLU A 120 2.37 12.23 -20.17
C GLU A 120 2.79 10.79 -19.80
N LYS A 121 4.07 10.45 -19.99
CA LYS A 121 4.62 9.15 -19.60
C LYS A 121 4.56 8.93 -18.08
N GLY A 122 4.82 9.96 -17.28
CA GLY A 122 4.70 9.93 -15.83
C GLY A 122 3.28 9.60 -15.37
N PHE A 123 2.28 10.30 -15.91
CA PHE A 123 0.86 10.04 -15.64
C PHE A 123 0.43 8.63 -16.05
N ASN A 124 0.78 8.19 -17.26
CA ASN A 124 0.42 6.86 -17.73
C ASN A 124 1.04 5.75 -16.86
N LYS A 125 2.29 5.93 -16.45
CA LYS A 125 2.98 5.00 -15.54
C LYS A 125 2.35 4.98 -14.15
N TYR A 126 1.92 6.14 -13.63
CA TYR A 126 1.22 6.25 -12.35
C TYR A 126 -0.08 5.44 -12.39
N HIS A 127 -0.94 5.70 -13.39
CA HIS A 127 -2.21 5.01 -13.54
C HIS A 127 -2.05 3.50 -13.70
N ASP A 128 -1.15 3.04 -14.58
CA ASP A 128 -0.89 1.61 -14.76
C ASP A 128 -0.48 0.92 -13.44
N LYS A 129 0.39 1.56 -12.65
CA LYS A 129 0.82 1.02 -11.36
C LYS A 129 -0.30 1.03 -10.32
N ALA A 130 -1.08 2.12 -10.26
CA ALA A 130 -2.19 2.28 -9.33
C ALA A 130 -3.30 1.26 -9.63
N ASP A 131 -3.66 1.09 -10.90
CA ASP A 131 -4.67 0.14 -11.35
C ASP A 131 -4.23 -1.31 -11.05
N LYS A 132 -2.95 -1.64 -11.29
CA LYS A 132 -2.40 -2.95 -10.91
C LYS A 132 -2.42 -3.19 -9.41
N ALA A 133 -2.10 -2.18 -8.61
CA ALA A 133 -2.15 -2.27 -7.15
C ALA A 133 -3.60 -2.50 -6.68
N ARG A 134 -4.55 -1.74 -7.24
CA ARG A 134 -5.99 -1.87 -6.95
C ARG A 134 -6.54 -3.23 -7.38
N ALA A 135 -6.22 -3.69 -8.57
CA ALA A 135 -6.64 -5.01 -9.06
C ALA A 135 -6.11 -6.14 -8.17
N SER A 136 -4.85 -6.04 -7.73
CA SER A 136 -4.25 -7.02 -6.80
C SER A 136 -4.95 -7.01 -5.43
N TRP A 137 -5.34 -5.83 -4.95
CA TRP A 137 -6.09 -5.67 -3.70
C TRP A 137 -7.50 -6.25 -3.79
N LEU A 138 -8.24 -5.93 -4.85
CA LEU A 138 -9.60 -6.46 -5.05
C LEU A 138 -9.61 -7.98 -5.22
N ALA A 139 -8.61 -8.53 -5.92
CA ALA A 139 -8.46 -9.98 -6.09
C ALA A 139 -8.26 -10.72 -4.75
N PHE A 140 -7.56 -10.10 -3.78
CA PHE A 140 -7.38 -10.68 -2.45
C PHE A 140 -8.69 -10.82 -1.66
N TYR A 141 -9.65 -9.91 -1.86
CA TYR A 141 -10.95 -9.96 -1.19
C TYR A 141 -12.04 -10.71 -1.97
N GLU A 142 -11.70 -11.33 -3.11
CA GLU A 142 -12.67 -11.99 -4.01
C GLU A 142 -13.87 -11.10 -4.38
N ILE A 143 -13.70 -9.77 -4.35
CA ILE A 143 -14.77 -8.83 -4.72
C ILE A 143 -14.91 -8.93 -6.25
N LYS A 144 -15.88 -9.71 -6.72
CA LYS A 144 -16.31 -9.68 -8.12
C LYS A 144 -16.74 -8.25 -8.46
N ASN A 145 -16.28 -7.76 -9.60
CA ASN A 145 -16.52 -6.39 -10.10
C ASN A 145 -18.01 -6.01 -10.29
N ASP A 146 -18.96 -6.87 -9.95
CA ASP A 146 -20.40 -6.67 -10.17
C ASP A 146 -21.01 -5.58 -9.27
N ALA A 147 -20.31 -5.11 -8.22
CA ALA A 147 -20.83 -4.13 -7.27
C ALA A 147 -20.38 -2.66 -7.51
N MET A 148 -19.61 -2.35 -8.56
CA MET A 148 -19.21 -0.97 -8.88
C MET A 148 -20.06 -0.29 -9.96
N GLN A 149 -21.25 -0.82 -10.31
CA GLN A 149 -22.19 -0.13 -11.22
C GLN A 149 -23.33 0.63 -10.54
N GLU A 150 -23.59 0.45 -9.24
CA GLU A 150 -24.63 1.21 -8.53
C GLU A 150 -24.02 2.08 -7.44
N GLY A 151 -23.61 3.28 -7.84
CA GLY A 151 -23.12 4.30 -6.92
C GLY A 151 -22.02 5.12 -7.56
N GLY A 152 -22.40 6.00 -8.49
CA GLY A 152 -21.53 7.04 -9.05
C GLY A 152 -21.12 8.08 -8.01
N GLY A 153 -20.41 7.64 -6.98
CA GLY A 153 -19.58 8.48 -6.15
C GLY A 153 -18.15 8.07 -6.42
N ASP A 154 -17.37 8.96 -7.05
CA ASP A 154 -15.93 8.87 -7.02
C ASP A 154 -15.51 8.74 -5.55
N ILE A 155 -15.23 7.51 -5.11
CA ILE A 155 -14.48 7.30 -3.88
C ILE A 155 -13.06 7.69 -4.24
N PHE A 156 -12.82 9.00 -4.18
CA PHE A 156 -11.51 9.60 -4.18
C PHE A 156 -10.81 9.05 -2.93
N PHE A 157 -10.12 7.92 -3.09
CA PHE A 157 -9.00 7.58 -2.22
C PHE A 157 -7.89 8.54 -2.61
N GLY A 158 -7.99 9.78 -2.12
CA GLY A 158 -6.89 10.73 -2.16
C GLY A 158 -5.73 10.10 -1.41
N CYS A 159 -4.67 9.78 -2.15
CA CYS A 159 -3.34 9.62 -1.58
C CYS A 159 -2.59 10.97 -1.66
#